data_AF-A0A3M0ZBI4-F1
#
_entry.id   AF-A0A3M0ZBI4-F1
#
_cell.length_a   1.000
_cell.length_b   1.000
_cell.length_c   1.000
_cell.angle_alpha   90.00
_cell.angle_beta   90.00
_cell.angle_gamma   90.00
#
_symmetry.space_group_name_H-M   'P 1'
#
loop_
_entity.id
_entity.type
_entity.pdbx_description
1 polymer ?
#
loop_
_entity_poly.entity_id
_entity_poly.type
_entity_poly.pdbx_seq_one_letter_code
_entity_poly.pdbx_strand_id
1 'polypeptide(L)'
;MITRLLINFMLCWLFAFIHRSSVVQAADRFKRDILVCTTGDAPAQILGAVQEMIDHPQRYPALAALLKTDQARSVRKMNSEALLDKKRFRTAAFNHLLIVGMIDRDPLLSRCWGQEVHLDLPRKTLYTQGFGWFCGEVGIIRSDRNPFLHSQNIKSSECETVIIKISGTTPKAVLAALRTFQKGYVNALVPAGPYTRPQHTILDQDPVLDFPGVTPPSTLKDAIFAGWHQIPANEY
;
A
#
# COMPACT_ATOMS: atom_id res chain seq x y z
N MET A 1 -41.57 11.22 -45.35
CA MET A 1 -41.63 10.68 -43.97
C MET A 1 -40.39 9.85 -43.57
N ILE A 2 -39.68 9.22 -44.51
CA ILE A 2 -38.53 8.33 -44.23
C ILE A 2 -37.25 9.09 -43.81
N THR A 3 -37.07 10.33 -44.28
CA THR A 3 -35.84 11.13 -44.03
C THR A 3 -35.69 11.64 -42.59
N ARG A 4 -36.79 11.83 -41.84
CA ARG A 4 -36.74 12.28 -40.44
C ARG A 4 -36.38 11.15 -39.46
N LEU A 5 -36.65 9.89 -39.80
CA LEU A 5 -36.34 8.75 -38.93
C LEU A 5 -34.83 8.41 -38.92
N LEU A 6 -34.17 8.54 -40.07
CA LEU A 6 -32.73 8.26 -40.22
C LEU A 6 -31.84 9.27 -39.46
N ILE A 7 -32.26 10.54 -39.42
CA ILE A 7 -31.52 11.60 -38.70
C ILE A 7 -31.56 11.37 -37.18
N ASN A 8 -32.71 10.97 -36.64
CA ASN A 8 -32.83 10.66 -35.20
C ASN A 8 -32.06 9.40 -34.80
N PHE A 9 -31.97 8.39 -35.66
CA PHE A 9 -31.17 7.20 -35.40
C PHE A 9 -29.65 7.47 -35.41
N MET A 10 -29.17 8.30 -36.35
CA MET A 10 -27.77 8.73 -36.39
C MET A 10 -27.39 9.59 -35.18
N LEU A 11 -28.27 10.50 -34.74
CA LEU A 11 -28.03 11.33 -33.56
C LEU A 11 -27.98 10.48 -32.28
N CYS A 12 -28.89 9.53 -32.08
CA CYS A 12 -28.82 8.61 -30.94
C CYS A 12 -27.54 7.75 -30.94
N TRP A 13 -27.08 7.29 -32.11
CA TRP A 13 -25.81 6.57 -32.22
C TRP A 13 -24.60 7.45 -31.94
N LEU A 14 -24.58 8.70 -32.42
CA LEU A 14 -23.51 9.64 -32.19
C LEU A 14 -23.44 10.05 -30.71
N PHE A 15 -24.58 10.31 -30.06
CA PHE A 15 -24.65 10.61 -28.63
C PHE A 15 -24.25 9.40 -27.78
N ALA A 16 -24.67 8.18 -28.14
CA ALA A 16 -24.23 6.97 -27.45
C ALA A 16 -22.73 6.69 -27.62
N PHE A 17 -22.16 6.99 -28.79
CA PHE A 17 -20.72 6.84 -29.06
C PHE A 17 -19.89 7.92 -28.36
N ILE A 18 -20.36 9.16 -28.31
CA ILE A 18 -19.73 10.24 -27.54
C ILE A 18 -19.82 9.97 -26.03
N HIS A 19 -20.96 9.47 -25.53
CA HIS A 19 -21.07 9.06 -24.12
C HIS A 19 -20.19 7.87 -23.78
N ARG A 20 -20.17 6.79 -24.58
CA ARG A 20 -19.24 5.67 -24.38
C ARG A 20 -17.79 6.12 -24.44
N SER A 21 -17.44 6.99 -25.39
CA SER A 21 -16.08 7.53 -25.52
C SER A 21 -15.69 8.40 -24.32
N SER A 22 -16.62 9.20 -23.79
CA SER A 22 -16.38 10.05 -22.60
C SER A 22 -16.29 9.24 -21.30
N VAL A 23 -17.05 8.15 -21.16
CA VAL A 23 -17.02 7.26 -19.98
C VAL A 23 -15.76 6.38 -20.00
N VAL A 24 -15.35 5.89 -21.18
CA VAL A 24 -14.09 5.16 -21.36
C VAL A 24 -12.88 6.10 -21.23
N GLN A 25 -12.94 7.34 -21.70
CA GLN A 25 -11.90 8.35 -21.47
C GLN A 25 -11.81 8.80 -20.00
N ALA A 26 -12.92 8.81 -19.26
CA ALA A 26 -12.92 9.12 -17.82
C ALA A 26 -12.24 8.01 -17.00
N ALA A 27 -12.49 6.73 -17.32
CA ALA A 27 -11.82 5.60 -16.69
C ALA A 27 -10.29 5.57 -16.97
N ASP A 28 -9.87 6.05 -18.14
CA ASP A 28 -8.46 6.10 -18.53
C ASP A 28 -7.69 7.30 -17.94
N ARG A 29 -8.39 8.32 -17.43
CA ARG A 29 -7.80 9.61 -17.04
C ARG A 29 -6.95 9.56 -15.77
N PHE A 30 -7.18 8.57 -14.91
CA PHE A 30 -6.42 8.33 -13.67
C PHE A 30 -6.04 6.87 -13.54
N LYS A 31 -5.49 6.34 -14.63
CA LYS A 31 -4.84 5.04 -14.59
C LYS A 31 -3.71 5.08 -13.55
N ARG A 32 -3.91 4.36 -12.44
CA ARG A 32 -3.02 4.27 -11.28
C ARG A 32 -2.03 3.14 -11.45
N ASP A 33 -0.84 3.29 -10.89
CA ASP A 33 0.14 2.23 -10.74
C ASP A 33 0.42 2.01 -9.25
N ILE A 34 1.05 0.88 -8.93
CA ILE A 34 1.65 0.64 -7.62
C ILE A 34 3.14 0.96 -7.75
N LEU A 35 3.57 2.04 -7.11
CA LEU A 35 4.97 2.45 -7.06
C LEU A 35 5.63 1.80 -5.85
N VAL A 36 6.47 0.80 -6.10
CA VAL A 36 7.30 0.20 -5.07
C VAL A 36 8.53 1.06 -4.89
N CYS A 37 8.56 1.80 -3.79
CA CYS A 37 9.53 2.83 -3.48
C CYS A 37 10.58 2.28 -2.51
N THR A 38 11.85 2.43 -2.87
CA THR A 38 12.96 2.13 -1.99
C THR A 38 14.12 3.06 -2.33
N THR A 39 14.93 3.40 -1.34
CA THR A 39 16.17 4.15 -1.58
C THR A 39 17.18 3.31 -2.36
N GLY A 40 18.04 3.98 -3.14
CA GLY A 40 19.06 3.32 -3.96
C GLY A 40 20.15 2.61 -3.14
N ASP A 41 20.34 3.00 -1.88
CA ASP A 41 21.35 2.46 -0.97
C ASP A 41 20.82 1.34 -0.05
N ALA A 42 19.58 0.88 -0.27
CA ALA A 42 18.97 -0.14 0.55
C ALA A 42 19.78 -1.46 0.47
N PRO A 43 19.83 -2.25 1.56
CA PRO A 43 20.50 -3.55 1.57
C PRO A 43 20.09 -4.45 0.41
N ALA A 44 21.06 -5.13 -0.21
CA ALA A 44 20.84 -5.95 -1.42
C ALA A 44 19.73 -7.00 -1.28
N GLN A 45 19.56 -7.57 -0.09
CA GLN A 45 18.49 -8.53 0.20
C GLN A 45 17.08 -7.90 0.09
N ILE A 46 16.93 -6.64 0.55
CA ILE A 46 15.69 -5.88 0.43
C ILE A 46 15.45 -5.52 -1.03
N LEU A 47 16.48 -5.03 -1.73
CA LEU A 47 16.39 -4.71 -3.16
C LEU A 47 16.00 -5.94 -4.00
N GLY A 48 16.59 -7.11 -3.71
CA GLY A 48 16.27 -8.36 -4.39
C GLY A 48 14.83 -8.82 -4.14
N ALA A 49 14.37 -8.77 -2.89
CA ALA A 49 12.99 -9.13 -2.55
C ALA A 49 11.96 -8.15 -3.14
N VAL A 50 12.29 -6.86 -3.21
CA VAL A 50 11.48 -5.85 -3.90
C VAL A 50 11.43 -6.12 -5.41
N GLN A 51 12.57 -6.46 -6.02
CA GLN A 51 12.63 -6.76 -7.45
C GLN A 51 11.81 -8.00 -7.81
N GLU A 52 11.95 -9.08 -7.03
CA GLU A 52 11.13 -10.30 -7.15
C GLU A 52 9.63 -9.96 -7.12
N MET A 53 9.26 -9.04 -6.22
CA MET A 53 7.87 -8.62 -6.05
C MET A 53 7.31 -7.84 -7.25
N ILE A 54 8.15 -7.03 -7.88
CA ILE A 54 7.82 -6.26 -9.09
C ILE A 54 7.75 -7.17 -10.33
N ASP A 55 8.62 -8.17 -10.41
CA ASP A 55 8.69 -9.09 -11.55
C ASP A 55 7.52 -10.10 -11.54
N HIS A 56 7.01 -10.43 -10.34
CA HIS A 56 5.95 -11.42 -10.16
C HIS A 56 4.79 -10.93 -9.26
N PRO A 57 4.16 -9.78 -9.55
CA PRO A 57 3.20 -9.15 -8.65
C PRO A 57 1.95 -10.00 -8.39
N GLN A 58 1.60 -10.88 -9.34
CA GLN A 58 0.47 -11.80 -9.24
C GLN A 58 0.63 -12.86 -8.13
N ARG A 59 1.85 -13.09 -7.63
CA ARG A 59 2.12 -14.04 -6.55
C ARG A 59 1.74 -13.50 -5.17
N TYR A 60 1.53 -12.19 -5.03
CA TYR A 60 1.34 -11.54 -3.75
C TYR A 60 -0.11 -11.05 -3.61
N PRO A 61 -0.87 -11.52 -2.60
CA PRO A 61 -2.31 -11.31 -2.50
C PRO A 61 -2.76 -9.85 -2.68
N ALA A 62 -2.13 -8.91 -1.98
CA ALA A 62 -2.51 -7.50 -2.02
C ALA A 62 -2.25 -6.86 -3.40
N LEU A 63 -1.13 -7.18 -4.04
CA LEU A 63 -0.80 -6.67 -5.37
C LEU A 63 -1.72 -7.29 -6.44
N ALA A 64 -1.92 -8.61 -6.38
CA ALA A 64 -2.81 -9.33 -7.27
C ALA A 64 -4.26 -8.81 -7.16
N ALA A 65 -4.75 -8.49 -5.96
CA ALA A 65 -6.07 -7.93 -5.75
C ALA A 65 -6.24 -6.56 -6.42
N LEU A 66 -5.27 -5.65 -6.24
CA LEU A 66 -5.31 -4.32 -6.87
C LEU A 66 -5.25 -4.39 -8.40
N LEU A 67 -4.47 -5.32 -8.95
CA LEU A 67 -4.39 -5.55 -10.40
C LEU A 67 -5.68 -6.18 -10.95
N LYS A 68 -6.27 -7.16 -10.26
CA LYS A 68 -7.50 -7.85 -10.71
C LYS A 68 -8.75 -6.98 -10.64
N THR A 69 -8.77 -5.98 -9.76
CA THR A 69 -9.91 -5.08 -9.54
C THR A 69 -9.80 -3.77 -10.34
N ASP A 70 -8.85 -3.67 -11.26
CA ASP A 70 -8.52 -2.45 -12.04
C ASP A 70 -8.26 -1.20 -11.18
N GLN A 71 -7.93 -1.38 -9.90
CA GLN A 71 -7.49 -0.28 -9.02
C GLN A 71 -6.04 0.12 -9.33
N ALA A 72 -5.25 -0.80 -9.91
CA ALA A 72 -3.92 -0.51 -10.45
C ALA A 72 -3.71 -1.19 -11.81
N ARG A 73 -2.99 -0.51 -12.71
CA ARG A 73 -2.57 -1.06 -14.01
C ARG A 73 -1.35 -1.97 -13.93
N SER A 74 -0.37 -1.55 -13.14
CA SER A 74 0.96 -2.15 -13.13
C SER A 74 1.68 -1.88 -11.82
N VAL A 75 2.69 -2.70 -11.55
CA VAL A 75 3.62 -2.52 -10.43
C VAL A 75 4.95 -2.04 -11.01
N ARG A 76 5.49 -0.94 -10.49
CA ARG A 76 6.73 -0.33 -11.00
C ARG A 76 7.68 0.01 -9.87
N LYS A 77 8.97 -0.13 -10.15
CA LYS A 77 10.02 0.39 -9.27
C LYS A 77 10.01 1.92 -9.31
N MET A 78 10.17 2.53 -8.14
CA MET A 78 10.45 3.96 -8.01
C MET A 78 11.55 4.16 -6.97
N ASN A 79 12.39 5.14 -7.22
CA ASN A 79 13.36 5.59 -6.23
C ASN A 79 12.66 6.57 -5.26
N SER A 80 12.82 6.35 -3.95
CA SER A 80 12.13 7.12 -2.92
C SER A 80 12.45 8.62 -2.97
N GLU A 81 13.72 8.98 -3.19
CA GLU A 81 14.19 10.37 -3.27
C GLU A 81 13.51 11.13 -4.43
N ALA A 82 13.26 10.45 -5.55
CA ALA A 82 12.64 11.06 -6.71
C ALA A 82 11.21 11.55 -6.42
N LEU A 83 10.45 10.87 -5.56
CA LEU A 83 9.07 11.29 -5.23
C LEU A 83 9.01 12.50 -4.28
N LEU A 84 10.14 12.94 -3.74
CA LEU A 84 10.23 14.16 -2.94
C LEU A 84 10.37 15.43 -3.79
N ASP A 85 10.65 15.30 -5.10
CA ASP A 85 10.63 16.43 -6.02
C ASP A 85 9.21 16.98 -6.16
N LYS A 86 9.05 18.29 -5.98
CA LYS A 86 7.77 19.01 -6.18
C LYS A 86 7.17 18.73 -7.56
N LYS A 87 7.99 18.56 -8.60
CA LYS A 87 7.53 18.23 -9.96
C LYS A 87 6.87 16.85 -10.04
N ARG A 88 7.24 15.94 -9.14
CA ARG A 88 6.73 14.56 -9.05
C ARG A 88 5.70 14.38 -7.95
N PHE A 89 5.29 15.45 -7.26
CA PHE A 89 4.26 15.41 -6.22
C PHE A 89 2.96 14.76 -6.69
N ARG A 90 2.49 15.12 -7.89
CA ARG A 90 1.28 14.51 -8.49
C ARG A 90 1.48 13.02 -8.78
N THR A 91 2.69 12.60 -9.14
CA THR A 91 3.00 11.17 -9.31
C THR A 91 2.84 10.43 -7.99
N ALA A 92 3.32 10.98 -6.88
CA ALA A 92 3.11 10.38 -5.56
C ALA A 92 1.64 10.37 -5.13
N ALA A 93 0.88 11.43 -5.43
CA ALA A 93 -0.54 11.54 -5.08
C ALA A 93 -1.45 10.55 -5.84
N PHE A 94 -1.29 10.46 -7.17
CA PHE A 94 -2.20 9.70 -8.03
C PHE A 94 -1.74 8.26 -8.31
N ASN A 95 -0.88 7.70 -7.46
CA ASN A 95 -0.49 6.29 -7.51
C ASN A 95 -0.53 5.68 -6.11
N HIS A 96 -0.71 4.36 -6.03
CA HIS A 96 -0.50 3.63 -4.79
C HIS A 96 0.99 3.59 -4.48
N LEU A 97 1.35 3.74 -3.21
CA LEU A 97 2.74 3.74 -2.77
C LEU A 97 2.99 2.53 -1.89
N LEU A 98 4.03 1.75 -2.19
CA LEU A 98 4.56 0.71 -1.32
C LEU A 98 6.00 1.08 -0.99
N ILE A 99 6.24 1.68 0.17
CA ILE A 99 7.56 2.16 0.57
C ILE A 99 8.22 1.12 1.46
N VAL A 100 9.43 0.68 1.08
CA VAL A 100 10.18 -0.35 1.78
C VAL A 100 11.59 0.16 2.08
N GLY A 101 11.93 0.27 3.36
CA GLY A 101 13.25 0.75 3.75
C GLY A 101 13.44 0.92 5.25
N MET A 102 14.61 1.42 5.62
CA MET A 102 14.91 1.87 6.98
C MET A 102 14.51 3.34 7.13
N ILE A 103 13.85 3.71 8.24
CA ILE A 103 13.31 5.06 8.43
C ILE A 103 14.37 6.17 8.47
N ASP A 104 15.60 5.85 8.89
CA ASP A 104 16.74 6.77 8.96
C ASP A 104 17.46 6.97 7.62
N ARG A 105 17.24 6.06 6.66
CA ARG A 105 17.88 6.08 5.34
C ARG A 105 16.94 6.48 4.22
N ASP A 106 15.68 6.06 4.27
CA ASP A 106 14.70 6.38 3.25
C ASP A 106 13.97 7.69 3.58
N PRO A 107 14.23 8.79 2.86
CA PRO A 107 13.67 10.09 3.19
C PRO A 107 12.19 10.21 2.85
N LEU A 108 11.67 9.39 1.92
CA LEU A 108 10.24 9.32 1.63
C LEU A 108 9.51 8.62 2.78
N LEU A 109 10.06 7.50 3.24
CA LEU A 109 9.54 6.75 4.38
C LEU A 109 9.49 7.61 5.63
N SER A 110 10.59 8.30 5.94
CA SER A 110 10.70 9.23 7.08
C SER A 110 9.59 10.29 7.07
N ARG A 111 9.32 10.90 5.90
CA ARG A 111 8.27 11.92 5.75
C ARG A 111 6.85 11.38 5.81
N CYS A 112 6.64 10.12 5.41
CA CYS A 112 5.31 9.51 5.36
C CYS A 112 4.96 8.68 6.60
N TRP A 113 5.88 8.52 7.55
CA TRP A 113 5.76 7.57 8.65
C TRP A 113 4.54 7.84 9.54
N GLY A 114 4.30 9.10 9.89
CA GLY A 114 3.25 9.53 10.81
C GLY A 114 3.72 9.54 12.27
N GLN A 115 2.83 9.92 13.20
CA GLN A 115 3.13 10.06 14.64
C GLN A 115 2.76 8.83 15.48
N GLU A 116 1.98 7.90 14.93
CA GLU A 116 1.48 6.73 15.66
C GLU A 116 2.53 5.62 15.86
N VAL A 117 3.66 5.72 15.18
CA VAL A 117 4.76 4.75 15.24
C VAL A 117 6.06 5.48 15.46
N HIS A 118 6.85 5.01 16.43
CA HIS A 118 8.18 5.54 16.70
C HIS A 118 9.21 4.40 16.61
N LEU A 119 10.31 4.64 15.89
CA LEU A 119 11.41 3.72 15.72
C LEU A 119 12.70 4.37 16.22
N ASP A 120 13.28 3.83 17.29
CA ASP A 120 14.62 4.17 17.79
C ASP A 120 15.57 3.03 17.38
N LEU A 121 16.26 3.22 16.25
CA LEU A 121 17.12 2.20 15.67
C LEU A 121 18.35 1.88 16.54
N PRO A 122 19.06 2.88 17.14
CA PRO A 122 20.16 2.60 18.07
C PRO A 122 19.75 1.71 19.25
N ARG A 123 18.58 1.96 19.85
CA ARG A 123 18.05 1.13 20.94
C ARG A 123 17.24 -0.07 20.48
N LYS A 124 17.11 -0.27 19.15
CA LYS A 124 16.24 -1.28 18.52
C LYS A 124 14.84 -1.31 19.14
N THR A 125 14.30 -0.13 19.41
CA THR A 125 13.02 0.04 20.07
C THR A 125 11.97 0.48 19.07
N LEU A 126 10.81 -0.16 19.12
CA LEU A 126 9.63 0.18 18.33
C LEU A 126 8.49 0.48 19.29
N TYR A 127 7.85 1.62 19.12
CA TYR A 127 6.53 1.90 19.67
C TYR A 127 5.53 1.98 18.53
N THR A 128 4.35 1.40 18.73
CA THR A 128 3.19 1.69 17.89
C THR A 128 1.96 1.82 18.76
N GLN A 129 1.13 2.82 18.43
CA GLN A 129 -0.19 2.95 19.03
C GLN A 129 -0.98 1.65 18.85
N GLY A 130 -1.67 1.22 19.92
CA GLY A 130 -2.46 -0.01 19.96
C GLY A 130 -1.68 -1.27 20.36
N PHE A 131 -0.34 -1.29 20.26
CA PHE A 131 0.45 -2.45 20.69
C PHE A 131 1.57 -2.10 21.69
N GLY A 132 1.88 -0.83 21.91
CA GLY A 132 2.84 -0.41 22.93
C GLY A 132 4.30 -0.54 22.48
N TRP A 133 5.19 -0.80 23.45
CA TRP A 133 6.64 -0.78 23.26
C TRP A 133 7.22 -2.18 23.04
N PHE A 134 8.18 -2.27 22.13
CA PHE A 134 8.95 -3.45 21.80
C PHE A 134 10.44 -3.10 21.72
N CYS A 135 11.29 -3.98 22.23
CA CYS A 135 12.75 -3.87 22.11
C CYS A 135 13.30 -5.17 21.51
N GLY A 136 13.96 -5.08 20.35
CA GLY A 136 14.50 -6.23 19.62
C GLY A 136 14.39 -6.07 18.11
N GLU A 137 14.48 -7.20 17.39
CA GLU A 137 14.35 -7.23 15.94
C GLU A 137 12.87 -7.30 15.53
N VAL A 138 12.23 -6.14 15.35
CA VAL A 138 10.80 -6.05 15.06
C VAL A 138 10.57 -5.20 13.82
N GLY A 139 9.91 -5.81 12.84
CA GLY A 139 9.44 -5.19 11.62
C GLY A 139 7.99 -4.73 11.76
N ILE A 140 7.58 -3.83 10.88
CA ILE A 140 6.22 -3.29 10.88
C ILE A 140 5.75 -3.04 9.45
N ILE A 141 4.49 -3.38 9.21
CA ILE A 141 3.74 -3.08 8.00
C ILE A 141 2.58 -2.16 8.42
N ARG A 142 2.41 -1.03 7.73
CA ARG A 142 1.30 -0.11 7.97
C ARG A 142 0.68 0.34 6.66
N SER A 143 -0.60 0.06 6.49
CA SER A 143 -1.44 0.65 5.46
C SER A 143 -2.07 1.92 6.00
N ASP A 144 -2.10 2.96 5.16
CA ASP A 144 -2.60 4.28 5.51
C ASP A 144 -3.17 4.98 4.26
N ARG A 145 -3.85 6.12 4.47
CA ARG A 145 -4.26 7.01 3.39
C ARG A 145 -3.03 7.69 2.80
N ASN A 146 -3.02 7.90 1.49
CA ASN A 146 -1.90 8.54 0.83
C ASN A 146 -1.82 10.05 1.20
N PRO A 147 -0.80 10.50 1.95
CA PRO A 147 -0.74 11.89 2.43
C PRO A 147 -0.54 12.90 1.28
N PHE A 148 0.02 12.46 0.14
CA PHE A 148 0.18 13.34 -1.02
C PHE A 148 -1.18 13.70 -1.63
N LEU A 149 -2.10 12.73 -1.68
CA LEU A 149 -3.44 12.92 -2.23
C LEU A 149 -4.30 13.82 -1.33
N HIS A 150 -4.16 13.69 -0.02
CA HIS A 150 -4.91 14.49 0.97
C HIS A 150 -4.18 15.78 1.40
N SER A 151 -3.21 16.22 0.61
CA SER A 151 -2.51 17.48 0.87
C SER A 151 -3.25 18.68 0.29
N GLN A 152 -2.90 19.87 0.78
CA GLN A 152 -3.41 21.14 0.23
C GLN A 152 -3.02 21.37 -1.24
N ASN A 153 -2.05 20.62 -1.77
CA ASN A 153 -1.61 20.73 -3.17
C ASN A 153 -2.58 20.04 -4.15
N ILE A 154 -3.49 19.22 -3.66
CA ILE A 154 -4.51 18.52 -4.45
C ILE A 154 -5.88 19.04 -4.02
N LYS A 155 -6.52 19.82 -4.89
CA LYS A 155 -7.82 20.45 -4.60
C LYS A 155 -8.96 19.44 -4.47
N SER A 156 -8.95 18.41 -5.29
CA SER A 156 -9.92 17.33 -5.31
C SER A 156 -9.33 16.11 -6.02
N SER A 157 -9.81 14.92 -5.67
CA SER A 157 -9.51 13.68 -6.35
C SER A 157 -10.81 12.92 -6.61
N GLU A 158 -10.90 12.30 -7.78
CA GLU A 158 -12.00 11.41 -8.16
C GLU A 158 -11.73 9.96 -7.75
N CYS A 159 -10.54 9.70 -7.19
CA CYS A 159 -10.10 8.38 -6.78
C CYS A 159 -9.34 8.42 -5.46
N GLU A 160 -9.24 7.26 -4.81
CA GLU A 160 -8.40 7.07 -3.63
C GLU A 160 -7.12 6.31 -3.99
N THR A 161 -6.05 6.67 -3.29
CA THR A 161 -4.77 5.95 -3.34
C THR A 161 -4.32 5.63 -1.91
N VAL A 162 -3.65 4.49 -1.76
CA VAL A 162 -3.17 4.01 -0.46
C VAL A 162 -1.67 4.03 -0.42
N ILE A 163 -1.13 4.17 0.79
CA ILE A 163 0.29 4.03 1.07
C ILE A 163 0.48 2.85 2.03
N ILE A 164 1.38 1.94 1.68
CA ILE A 164 1.83 0.86 2.55
C ILE A 164 3.30 1.13 2.88
N LYS A 165 3.58 1.20 4.18
CA LYS A 165 4.90 1.51 4.74
C LYS A 165 5.44 0.24 5.38
N ILE A 166 6.60 -0.21 4.95
CA ILE A 166 7.29 -1.38 5.48
C ILE A 166 8.65 -0.93 6.02
N SER A 167 8.84 -1.10 7.34
CA SER A 167 10.12 -0.80 8.00
C SER A 167 10.38 -1.74 9.18
N GLY A 168 11.37 -1.42 9.99
CA GLY A 168 11.73 -2.17 11.18
C GLY A 168 12.95 -1.60 11.89
N THR A 169 13.27 -2.19 13.04
CA THR A 169 14.41 -1.79 13.88
C THR A 169 15.76 -2.19 13.29
N THR A 170 15.79 -3.17 12.37
CA THR A 170 16.98 -3.65 11.66
C THR A 170 16.65 -4.01 10.20
N PRO A 171 17.64 -4.12 9.30
CA PRO A 171 17.40 -4.62 7.94
C PRO A 171 16.73 -5.99 7.88
N LYS A 172 17.08 -6.88 8.82
CA LYS A 172 16.47 -8.21 8.96
C LYS A 172 14.99 -8.10 9.32
N ALA A 173 14.63 -7.16 10.20
CA ALA A 173 13.24 -6.86 10.54
C ALA A 173 12.46 -6.29 9.36
N VAL A 174 13.05 -5.39 8.56
CA VAL A 174 12.42 -4.89 7.32
C VAL A 174 12.15 -6.04 6.35
N LEU A 175 13.11 -6.94 6.17
CA LEU A 175 12.95 -8.10 5.29
C LEU A 175 11.85 -9.04 5.79
N ALA A 176 11.79 -9.30 7.10
CA ALA A 176 10.72 -10.11 7.69
C ALA A 176 9.34 -9.47 7.45
N ALA A 177 9.21 -8.16 7.68
CA ALA A 177 7.98 -7.43 7.39
C ALA A 177 7.60 -7.47 5.90
N LEU A 178 8.57 -7.33 4.99
CA LEU A 178 8.34 -7.48 3.56
C LEU A 178 7.85 -8.88 3.20
N ARG A 179 8.46 -9.94 3.75
CA ARG A 179 8.01 -11.33 3.51
C ARG A 179 6.62 -11.58 4.11
N THR A 180 6.26 -10.94 5.21
CA THR A 180 4.90 -11.00 5.76
C THR A 180 3.90 -10.24 4.89
N PHE A 181 4.26 -9.09 4.32
CA PHE A 181 3.44 -8.41 3.32
C PHE A 181 3.17 -9.29 2.10
N GLN A 182 4.20 -10.00 1.63
CA GLN A 182 4.09 -10.94 0.52
C GLN A 182 3.10 -12.09 0.79
N LYS A 183 2.81 -12.42 2.05
CA LYS A 183 1.78 -13.38 2.47
C LYS A 183 0.36 -12.79 2.52
N GLY A 184 0.21 -11.49 2.26
CA GLY A 184 -1.09 -10.79 2.18
C GLY A 184 -1.39 -9.83 3.34
N TYR A 185 -0.47 -9.64 4.28
CA TYR A 185 -0.70 -8.76 5.43
C TYR A 185 -0.37 -7.30 5.11
N VAL A 186 -1.33 -6.40 5.33
CA VAL A 186 -1.16 -4.96 5.05
C VAL A 186 -1.03 -4.10 6.31
N ASN A 187 -1.25 -4.68 7.48
CA ASN A 187 -0.99 -4.11 8.80
C ASN A 187 -0.49 -5.23 9.72
N ALA A 188 0.74 -5.15 10.22
CA ALA A 188 1.30 -6.17 11.10
C ALA A 188 2.54 -5.67 11.84
N LEU A 189 2.77 -6.22 13.03
CA LEU A 189 4.06 -6.23 13.71
C LEU A 189 4.70 -7.60 13.53
N VAL A 190 5.96 -7.63 13.11
CA VAL A 190 6.61 -8.84 12.63
C VAL A 190 7.93 -9.03 13.36
N PRO A 191 8.02 -9.92 14.36
CA PRO A 191 9.30 -10.24 14.96
C PRO A 191 10.18 -11.00 13.97
N ALA A 192 11.42 -10.57 13.86
CA ALA A 192 12.46 -11.22 13.05
C ALA A 192 13.50 -11.96 13.92
N GLY A 193 13.34 -11.89 15.25
CA GLY A 193 14.19 -12.51 16.25
C GLY A 193 13.59 -12.30 17.64
N PRO A 194 14.36 -12.56 18.71
CA PRO A 194 13.93 -12.30 20.07
C PRO A 194 13.54 -10.83 20.25
N TYR A 195 12.44 -10.60 20.96
CA TYR A 195 12.01 -9.27 21.37
C TYR A 195 11.52 -9.31 22.82
N THR A 196 11.49 -8.15 23.44
CA THR A 196 10.95 -7.93 24.78
C THR A 196 9.98 -6.77 24.77
N ARG A 197 9.11 -6.72 25.78
CA ARG A 197 8.23 -5.57 26.04
C ARG A 197 8.76 -4.84 27.26
N PRO A 198 9.44 -3.69 27.10
CA PRO A 198 9.95 -2.94 28.23
C PRO A 198 8.82 -2.29 29.06
N GLN A 199 7.62 -2.15 28.47
CA GLN A 199 6.43 -1.61 29.12
C GLN A 199 5.23 -2.47 28.71
N HIS A 200 4.40 -2.83 29.68
CA HIS A 200 3.12 -3.50 29.48
C HIS A 200 1.98 -2.54 29.86
N THR A 201 1.07 -2.30 28.94
CA THR A 201 -0.18 -1.57 29.15
C THR A 201 -1.37 -2.50 29.01
N ILE A 202 -2.51 -2.12 29.60
CA ILE A 202 -3.76 -2.89 29.51
C ILE A 202 -4.30 -3.04 28.07
N LEU A 203 -3.80 -2.24 27.12
CA LEU A 203 -4.17 -2.28 25.71
C LEU A 203 -3.18 -3.08 24.85
N ASP A 204 -2.06 -3.53 25.42
CA ASP A 204 -0.99 -4.15 24.65
C ASP A 204 -1.35 -5.59 24.28
N GLN A 205 -1.68 -5.80 23.01
CA GLN A 205 -1.80 -7.15 22.45
C GLN A 205 -0.46 -7.65 21.92
N ASP A 206 -0.17 -8.93 22.11
CA ASP A 206 0.99 -9.56 21.47
C ASP A 206 0.84 -9.66 19.96
N PRO A 207 1.94 -9.42 19.21
CA PRO A 207 1.91 -9.61 17.76
C PRO A 207 1.59 -11.06 17.47
N VAL A 208 0.63 -11.28 16.58
CA VAL A 208 0.32 -12.62 16.06
C VAL A 208 1.58 -13.15 15.37
N LEU A 209 2.14 -14.23 15.91
CA LEU A 209 3.42 -14.79 15.45
C LEU A 209 3.25 -15.79 14.30
N ASP A 210 2.10 -16.45 14.25
CA ASP A 210 1.74 -17.36 13.17
C ASP A 210 0.90 -16.60 12.15
N PHE A 211 1.47 -16.43 10.95
CA PHE A 211 0.83 -15.72 9.85
C PHE A 211 0.32 -16.75 8.84
N PRO A 212 -0.88 -17.37 9.06
CA PRO A 212 -1.48 -18.23 8.05
C PRO A 212 -1.76 -17.35 6.83
N GLY A 213 -0.98 -17.55 5.77
CA GLY A 213 -1.05 -16.71 4.57
C GLY A 213 -2.49 -16.51 4.13
N VAL A 214 -2.82 -15.29 3.71
CA VAL A 214 -4.19 -14.96 3.31
C VAL A 214 -4.41 -15.53 1.92
N THR A 215 -5.24 -16.57 1.81
CA THR A 215 -5.75 -17.03 0.52
C THR A 215 -6.89 -16.08 0.10
N PRO A 216 -6.74 -15.32 -1.00
CA PRO A 216 -7.86 -14.53 -1.51
C PRO A 216 -9.04 -15.45 -1.84
N PRO A 217 -10.30 -15.08 -1.52
CA PRO A 217 -11.45 -15.89 -1.91
C PRO A 217 -11.47 -16.11 -3.43
N SER A 218 -11.81 -17.33 -3.85
CA SER A 218 -11.79 -17.77 -5.25
C SER A 218 -12.77 -17.02 -6.16
N THR A 219 -13.79 -16.38 -5.57
CA THR A 219 -14.74 -15.49 -6.23
C THR A 219 -14.74 -14.12 -5.58
N LEU A 220 -13.85 -13.23 -6.04
CA LEU A 220 -14.04 -11.78 -5.91
C LEU A 220 -15.15 -11.36 -6.88
N LYS A 221 -16.42 -11.62 -6.55
CA LYS A 221 -17.54 -10.88 -7.18
C LYS A 221 -17.74 -9.56 -6.42
N ASP A 222 -18.93 -9.20 -5.99
CA ASP A 222 -19.25 -7.85 -5.46
C ASP A 222 -18.70 -7.53 -4.06
N ALA A 223 -17.65 -8.23 -3.60
CA ALA A 223 -17.07 -8.02 -2.27
C ALA A 223 -15.95 -6.97 -2.31
N ILE A 224 -16.19 -5.85 -1.64
CA ILE A 224 -15.16 -4.84 -1.32
C ILE A 224 -14.33 -5.38 -0.16
N PHE A 225 -13.02 -5.46 -0.33
CA PHE A 225 -12.09 -5.85 0.73
C PHE A 225 -12.03 -4.72 1.78
N ALA A 226 -12.97 -4.71 2.72
CA ALA A 226 -12.93 -3.86 3.90
C ALA A 226 -12.07 -4.58 4.95
N GLY A 227 -10.78 -4.22 4.99
CA GLY A 227 -9.83 -4.84 5.91
C GLY A 227 -10.09 -4.46 7.36
N TRP A 228 -10.58 -5.40 8.16
CA TRP A 228 -10.29 -5.58 9.59
C TRP A 228 -10.53 -7.07 9.89
N HIS A 229 -9.47 -7.84 10.16
CA HIS A 229 -9.65 -9.16 10.76
C HIS A 229 -9.61 -8.99 12.27
N GLN A 230 -10.79 -8.93 12.89
CA GLN A 230 -10.95 -9.19 14.33
C GLN A 230 -10.83 -10.70 14.54
N ILE A 231 -10.16 -11.13 15.61
CA ILE A 231 -10.08 -12.55 15.97
C ILE A 231 -11.50 -13.02 16.37
N PRO A 232 -12.05 -14.09 15.79
CA PRO A 232 -13.43 -14.54 16.06
C PRO A 232 -13.74 -14.80 17.54
N ALA A 233 -12.73 -15.18 18.33
CA ALA A 233 -12.86 -15.42 19.77
C ALA A 233 -13.18 -14.16 20.60
N ASN A 234 -13.12 -12.97 19.98
CA ASN A 234 -13.43 -11.68 20.61
C ASN A 234 -14.68 -11.02 19.96
N GLU A 235 -15.52 -11.78 19.28
CA GLU A 235 -16.90 -11.37 19.00
C GLU A 235 -17.74 -11.70 20.25
N TYR A 236 -18.35 -10.66 20.84
CA TYR A 236 -19.16 -10.63 22.08
C TYR A 236 -19.46 -11.94 22.81
#